data_AF-A0A2B4SUV5-F1
#
_entry.id   AF-A0A2B4SUV5-F1
#
_cell.length_a   1.000
_cell.length_b   1.000
_cell.length_c   1.000
_cell.angle_alpha   90.00
_cell.angle_beta   90.00
_cell.angle_gamma   90.00
#
_symmetry.space_group_name_H-M   'P 1'
#
loop_
_entity.id
_entity.type
_entity.pdbx_description
1 polymer ?
#
loop_
_entity_poly.entity_id
_entity_poly.type
_entity_poly.pdbx_seq_one_letter_code
_entity_poly.pdbx_strand_id
1 'polypeptide(L)'
;MPVWPVNHSQGLCTTFIGGGMCCKESRPDNNQPHRCYWSECGTDSERKASLRIHHSEWYQKFMIASGQDRVERLHVFPPMALSAFSSTFGIPKLKKGFFPYKFHTPDHQNYVEPLPAAEYYDLEGMSENKKQEFESWYTEGQRKNQPFHLKEELLAYCRSDVKLLKAECLKFIREFHSIANSMEKCVTIAQACNRYWRKCVTTPESIAIEPVGGWEGATPNHSHVALEWLLWTERNLGTRLEHARNGGEYSIPHGCTVYRVDGYDASSRTVYEFHGCLFHGCLECYPQRSQIPFVSSGLTVEACRRQTTQKTAKLRQLGYTVVEMWQCQWEKLKKSNPDLRDFVQSLSLTTPIHPREAFLGGRSGATTLYHRIDPTQGEQIR
;
A
#
# COMPACT_ATOMS: atom_id res chain seq x y z
N MET A 1 -20.25 -8.41 -11.29
CA MET A 1 -19.74 -9.24 -10.18
C MET A 1 -20.92 -9.94 -9.53
N PRO A 2 -20.84 -11.23 -9.18
CA PRO A 2 -21.88 -11.87 -8.36
C PRO A 2 -21.89 -11.20 -6.98
N VAL A 3 -23.06 -10.75 -6.53
CA VAL A 3 -23.28 -10.14 -5.21
C VAL A 3 -24.26 -11.02 -4.45
N TRP A 4 -23.95 -11.31 -3.18
CA TRP A 4 -24.83 -12.05 -2.28
C TRP A 4 -25.51 -11.08 -1.30
N PRO A 5 -26.81 -11.28 -0.99
CA PRO A 5 -27.47 -10.54 0.08
C PRO A 5 -26.89 -10.93 1.45
N VAL A 6 -26.71 -9.96 2.33
CA VAL A 6 -26.23 -10.16 3.70
C VAL A 6 -27.29 -10.92 4.49
N ASN A 7 -26.99 -12.17 4.83
CA ASN A 7 -27.94 -13.04 5.53
C ASN A 7 -27.91 -12.74 7.04
N HIS A 8 -28.75 -11.80 7.47
CA HIS A 8 -28.92 -11.43 8.90
C HIS A 8 -29.30 -12.63 9.78
N SER A 9 -29.97 -13.64 9.23
CA SER A 9 -30.44 -14.83 9.97
C SER A 9 -29.32 -15.77 10.44
N GLN A 10 -28.11 -15.67 9.88
CA GLN A 10 -26.98 -16.56 10.21
C GLN A 10 -25.89 -15.89 11.07
N GLY A 11 -26.12 -14.67 11.57
CA GLY A 11 -25.17 -14.01 12.50
C GLY A 11 -23.82 -13.60 11.88
N LEU A 12 -23.66 -13.64 10.56
CA LEU A 12 -22.41 -13.23 9.89
C LEU A 12 -22.02 -11.76 10.15
N CYS A 13 -23.01 -10.92 10.48
CA CYS A 13 -22.83 -9.48 10.70
C CYS A 13 -22.21 -9.13 12.07
N THR A 14 -22.31 -10.01 13.08
CA THR A 14 -21.65 -9.78 14.39
C THR A 14 -20.16 -10.12 14.36
N THR A 15 -19.70 -10.87 13.36
CA THR A 15 -18.29 -11.29 13.24
C THR A 15 -17.44 -10.35 12.35
N PHE A 16 -18.07 -9.49 11.54
CA PHE A 16 -17.38 -8.58 10.62
C PHE A 16 -17.79 -7.12 10.87
N ILE A 17 -17.27 -6.53 11.95
CA ILE A 17 -17.50 -5.11 12.29
C ILE A 17 -16.25 -4.27 11.95
N GLY A 18 -16.45 -3.23 11.14
CA GLY A 18 -15.45 -2.22 10.81
C GLY A 18 -15.19 -1.25 11.97
N GLY A 19 -13.92 -0.90 12.18
CA GLY A 19 -13.43 -0.26 13.40
C GLY A 19 -13.90 1.17 13.72
N GLY A 20 -13.58 1.57 14.96
CA GLY A 20 -13.45 2.94 15.45
C GLY A 20 -14.72 3.76 15.64
N MET A 21 -15.39 4.13 14.54
CA MET A 21 -16.57 5.01 14.58
C MET A 21 -17.86 4.23 14.90
N CYS A 22 -17.91 2.94 14.59
CA CYS A 22 -19.13 2.14 14.71
C CYS A 22 -19.57 1.91 16.17
N CYS A 23 -18.64 1.69 17.11
CA CYS A 23 -18.99 1.35 18.51
C CYS A 23 -19.74 2.47 19.25
N LYS A 24 -19.54 3.74 18.86
CA LYS A 24 -20.31 4.86 19.42
C LYS A 24 -21.76 4.92 18.91
N GLU A 25 -22.01 4.44 17.70
CA GLU A 25 -23.33 4.46 17.07
C GLU A 25 -24.13 3.18 17.35
N SER A 26 -23.48 2.02 17.53
CA SER A 26 -24.16 0.71 17.64
C SER A 26 -24.29 0.14 19.06
N ARG A 27 -23.62 0.71 20.08
CA ARG A 27 -23.74 0.33 21.51
C ARG A 27 -23.88 -1.19 21.75
N PRO A 28 -22.89 -2.02 21.37
CA PRO A 28 -22.96 -3.46 21.59
C PRO A 28 -23.01 -3.81 23.09
N ASP A 29 -23.63 -4.93 23.42
CA ASP A 29 -23.76 -5.44 24.80
C ASP A 29 -22.38 -5.79 25.39
N ASN A 30 -22.08 -5.22 26.56
CA ASN A 30 -20.80 -5.39 27.27
C ASN A 30 -20.54 -6.83 27.73
N ASN A 31 -21.57 -7.67 27.80
CA ASN A 31 -21.45 -9.06 28.26
C ASN A 31 -21.19 -10.07 27.13
N GLN A 32 -21.10 -9.64 25.86
CA GLN A 32 -20.74 -10.53 24.76
C GLN A 32 -19.32 -10.27 24.24
N PRO A 33 -18.49 -11.32 24.07
CA PRO A 33 -17.17 -11.19 23.50
C PRO A 33 -17.28 -10.80 22.01
N HIS A 34 -16.75 -9.63 21.66
CA HIS A 34 -16.62 -9.16 20.28
C HIS A 34 -15.15 -8.95 19.94
N ARG A 35 -14.73 -9.30 18.72
CA ARG A 35 -13.38 -9.03 18.20
C ARG A 35 -13.41 -7.92 17.17
N CYS A 36 -12.68 -6.84 17.42
CA CYS A 36 -12.45 -5.77 16.46
C CYS A 36 -11.21 -6.10 15.62
N TYR A 37 -11.28 -5.89 14.30
CA TYR A 37 -10.29 -6.40 13.32
C TYR A 37 -8.89 -5.75 13.39
N TRP A 38 -8.61 -4.86 14.35
CA TRP A 38 -7.39 -4.05 14.38
C TRP A 38 -6.54 -4.04 15.65
N SER A 39 -7.03 -4.50 16.81
CA SER A 39 -6.29 -4.78 18.06
C SER A 39 -7.26 -4.73 19.25
N GLU A 40 -6.82 -5.18 20.43
CA GLU A 40 -7.53 -5.07 21.70
C GLU A 40 -8.10 -3.65 21.93
N CYS A 41 -9.31 -3.60 22.48
CA CYS A 41 -9.99 -2.36 22.84
C CYS A 41 -9.24 -1.69 24.00
N GLY A 42 -8.25 -0.86 23.67
CA GLY A 42 -7.52 -0.05 24.63
C GLY A 42 -8.36 1.10 25.14
N THR A 43 -9.15 0.86 26.19
CA THR A 43 -9.28 1.86 27.25
C THR A 43 -7.98 1.83 28.05
N ASP A 44 -6.93 2.49 27.57
CA ASP A 44 -5.90 3.02 28.46
C ASP A 44 -4.97 4.01 27.78
N SER A 45 -4.51 4.92 28.61
CA SER A 45 -3.65 6.07 28.38
C SER A 45 -2.24 5.74 27.89
N GLU A 46 -1.61 6.76 27.29
CA GLU A 46 -0.16 7.00 27.16
C GLU A 46 0.55 6.75 25.81
N ARG A 47 0.98 7.88 25.22
CA ARG A 47 2.29 8.19 24.58
C ARG A 47 2.86 7.25 23.49
N LYS A 48 3.13 7.80 22.30
CA LYS A 48 4.50 8.12 21.74
C LYS A 48 4.50 8.54 20.24
N ALA A 49 4.95 9.78 20.02
CA ALA A 49 5.84 10.38 19.00
C ALA A 49 5.84 9.98 17.50
N SER A 50 5.88 11.00 16.61
CA SER A 50 7.10 11.49 15.92
C SER A 50 6.84 12.75 15.05
N LEU A 51 7.80 13.69 15.02
CA LEU A 51 7.76 15.04 14.44
C LEU A 51 8.51 15.12 13.10
N ARG A 52 7.97 15.92 12.15
CA ARG A 52 8.70 16.77 11.18
C ARG A 52 7.70 17.45 10.24
N ILE A 53 7.40 18.75 10.37
CA ILE A 53 7.10 19.67 9.25
C ILE A 53 7.31 21.14 9.73
N HIS A 54 8.31 21.84 9.20
CA HIS A 54 8.51 23.30 9.41
C HIS A 54 7.92 24.17 8.29
N HIS A 55 7.23 23.59 7.30
CA HIS A 55 6.63 24.32 6.18
C HIS A 55 5.14 24.69 6.39
N SER A 56 4.51 24.24 7.48
CA SER A 56 3.04 24.34 7.70
C SER A 56 2.59 25.58 8.49
N GLU A 57 3.46 26.21 9.28
CA GLU A 57 3.04 27.23 10.25
C GLU A 57 2.55 28.54 9.62
N TRP A 58 3.13 28.95 8.48
CA TRP A 58 2.72 30.18 7.80
C TRP A 58 1.39 30.02 7.04
N TYR A 59 1.10 28.82 6.55
CA TYR A 59 -0.17 28.48 5.90
C TYR A 59 -1.34 28.47 6.90
N GLN A 60 -1.09 28.02 8.14
CA GLN A 60 -2.11 28.00 9.20
C GLN A 60 -2.47 29.41 9.70
N LYS A 61 -1.48 30.30 9.88
CA LYS A 61 -1.75 31.67 10.39
C LYS A 61 -2.63 32.51 9.46
N PHE A 62 -2.55 32.33 8.13
CA PHE A 62 -3.38 33.10 7.19
C PHE A 62 -4.83 32.59 7.13
N MET A 63 -5.05 31.30 7.33
CA MET A 63 -6.38 30.67 7.28
C MET A 63 -7.22 31.00 8.52
N ILE A 64 -6.58 31.02 9.70
CA ILE A 64 -7.21 31.42 10.98
C ILE A 64 -7.68 32.89 10.94
N ALA A 65 -6.93 33.78 10.27
CA ALA A 65 -7.28 35.20 10.17
C ALA A 65 -8.51 35.49 9.27
N SER A 66 -8.98 34.51 8.49
CA SER A 66 -10.08 34.69 7.52
C SER A 66 -11.46 34.20 8.00
N GLY A 67 -11.56 33.69 9.24
CA GLY A 67 -12.83 33.25 9.84
C GLY A 67 -13.50 32.08 9.12
N GLN A 68 -12.74 31.28 8.36
CA GLN A 68 -13.24 30.12 7.62
C GLN A 68 -12.65 28.81 8.17
N ASP A 69 -13.23 28.31 9.27
CA ASP A 69 -12.88 27.05 9.96
C ASP A 69 -12.93 25.76 9.10
N ARG A 70 -13.30 25.84 7.80
CA ARG A 70 -13.56 24.67 6.95
C ARG A 70 -12.60 24.45 5.78
N VAL A 71 -11.58 25.28 5.60
CA VAL A 71 -10.66 25.16 4.45
C VAL A 71 -9.41 24.31 4.78
N GLU A 72 -9.22 23.95 6.05
CA GLU A 72 -7.96 23.36 6.55
C GLU A 72 -7.55 22.01 5.92
N ARG A 73 -8.49 21.23 5.38
CA ARG A 73 -8.25 19.81 4.99
C ARG A 73 -8.25 19.54 3.50
N LEU A 74 -8.49 20.55 2.68
CA LEU A 74 -8.81 20.35 1.27
C LEU A 74 -7.57 20.11 0.39
N HIS A 75 -6.39 20.52 0.86
CA HIS A 75 -5.11 20.27 0.19
C HIS A 75 -4.72 18.78 0.15
N VAL A 76 -5.37 17.92 0.95
CA VAL A 76 -5.09 16.46 1.01
C VAL A 76 -5.81 15.69 -0.09
N PHE A 77 -6.79 16.29 -0.76
CA PHE A 77 -7.60 15.63 -1.79
C PHE A 77 -6.90 15.49 -3.14
N PRO A 78 -6.20 16.50 -3.68
CA PRO A 78 -5.52 16.40 -4.96
C PRO A 78 -4.06 15.91 -4.75
N PRO A 79 -3.67 14.73 -5.25
CA PRO A 79 -2.31 14.22 -5.10
C PRO A 79 -1.37 14.79 -6.19
N MET A 80 -1.36 16.11 -6.39
CA MET A 80 -0.54 16.76 -7.43
C MET A 80 0.15 18.04 -6.93
N ALA A 81 1.18 18.49 -7.64
CA ALA A 81 1.89 19.73 -7.33
C ALA A 81 1.10 20.96 -7.76
N LEU A 82 1.17 22.06 -6.99
CA LEU A 82 0.42 23.31 -7.25
C LEU A 82 0.59 23.81 -8.70
N SER A 83 1.79 23.67 -9.26
CA SER A 83 2.07 24.08 -10.65
C SER A 83 1.28 23.34 -11.74
N ALA A 84 0.76 22.14 -11.45
CA ALA A 84 -0.03 21.32 -12.38
C ALA A 84 -1.53 21.63 -12.33
N PHE A 85 -2.01 22.29 -11.27
CA PHE A 85 -3.44 22.50 -11.09
C PHE A 85 -4.05 23.48 -12.09
N SER A 86 -3.31 24.52 -12.50
CA SER A 86 -3.81 25.48 -13.49
C SER A 86 -4.20 24.80 -14.80
N SER A 87 -3.42 23.79 -15.24
CA SER A 87 -3.77 22.96 -16.40
C SER A 87 -4.90 21.98 -16.09
N THR A 88 -4.85 21.29 -14.95
CA THR A 88 -5.85 20.27 -14.58
C THR A 88 -7.25 20.85 -14.45
N PHE A 89 -7.37 22.01 -13.81
CA PHE A 89 -8.65 22.65 -13.52
C PHE A 89 -8.93 23.84 -14.44
N GLY A 90 -8.12 24.10 -15.47
CA GLY A 90 -8.30 25.24 -16.37
C GLY A 90 -8.40 26.58 -15.65
N ILE A 91 -7.66 26.77 -14.55
CA ILE A 91 -7.64 27.99 -13.76
C ILE A 91 -6.49 28.88 -14.29
N PRO A 92 -6.73 30.15 -14.63
CA PRO A 92 -5.69 31.04 -15.08
C PRO A 92 -4.56 31.15 -14.05
N LYS A 93 -3.31 30.98 -14.48
CA LYS A 93 -2.13 31.19 -13.62
C LYS A 93 -2.09 32.65 -13.17
N LEU A 94 -2.05 32.88 -11.85
CA LEU A 94 -2.08 34.21 -11.24
C LEU A 94 -0.72 34.92 -11.27
N LYS A 95 0.39 34.19 -11.10
CA LYS A 95 1.76 34.72 -11.24
C LYS A 95 2.55 33.84 -12.21
N LYS A 96 3.16 34.46 -13.22
CA LYS A 96 4.05 33.82 -14.21
C LYS A 96 5.48 34.21 -13.87
N GLY A 97 6.30 33.25 -13.43
CA GLY A 97 7.72 33.48 -13.11
C GLY A 97 8.31 32.44 -12.16
N PHE A 98 9.60 32.61 -11.84
CA PHE A 98 10.37 31.73 -10.97
C PHE A 98 10.79 32.46 -9.69
N PHE A 99 10.86 31.74 -8.56
CA PHE A 99 11.25 32.30 -7.27
C PHE A 99 12.59 31.69 -6.80
N PRO A 100 13.55 32.50 -6.28
CA PRO A 100 14.86 32.00 -5.86
C PRO A 100 14.80 31.35 -4.47
N TYR A 101 14.36 30.08 -4.42
CA TYR A 101 14.11 29.36 -3.17
C TYR A 101 15.31 29.29 -2.23
N LYS A 102 16.54 29.19 -2.77
CA LYS A 102 17.77 29.09 -1.96
C LYS A 102 18.31 30.45 -1.51
N PHE A 103 17.71 31.56 -1.98
CA PHE A 103 18.17 32.91 -1.67
C PHE A 103 17.53 33.49 -0.40
N HIS A 104 16.45 32.89 0.09
CA HIS A 104 15.75 33.34 1.29
C HIS A 104 16.49 32.96 2.57
N THR A 105 17.51 33.75 2.92
CA THR A 105 18.30 33.65 4.16
C THR A 105 18.09 34.88 5.04
N PRO A 106 18.43 34.83 6.34
CA PRO A 106 18.37 36.00 7.23
C PRO A 106 19.13 37.22 6.68
N ASP A 107 20.26 36.99 6.02
CA ASP A 107 21.14 38.04 5.49
C ASP A 107 20.51 38.77 4.28
N HIS A 108 19.62 38.11 3.53
CA HIS A 108 18.99 38.67 2.34
C HIS A 108 17.58 39.23 2.57
N GLN A 109 17.08 39.27 3.80
CA GLN A 109 15.68 39.65 4.08
C GLN A 109 15.28 41.05 3.56
N ASN A 110 16.22 41.99 3.50
CA ASN A 110 16.02 43.35 3.01
C ASN A 110 16.68 43.59 1.64
N TYR A 111 16.95 42.54 0.88
CA TYR A 111 17.60 42.62 -0.43
C TYR A 111 16.76 43.39 -1.44
N VAL A 112 17.36 44.45 -2.01
CA VAL A 112 16.83 45.29 -3.08
C VAL A 112 17.97 45.61 -4.05
N GLU A 113 18.27 44.64 -4.90
CA GLU A 113 19.44 44.62 -5.79
C GLU A 113 19.04 43.88 -7.08
N PRO A 114 19.93 43.64 -8.07
CA PRO A 114 19.58 42.92 -9.30
C PRO A 114 19.06 41.50 -9.06
N LEU A 115 18.56 40.84 -10.11
CA LEU A 115 18.05 39.48 -10.02
C LEU A 115 19.09 38.53 -9.38
N PRO A 116 18.72 37.69 -8.39
CA PRO A 116 19.64 36.73 -7.78
C PRO A 116 20.25 35.78 -8.80
N ALA A 117 21.44 35.26 -8.52
CA ALA A 117 22.11 34.32 -9.41
C ALA A 117 21.27 33.05 -9.68
N ALA A 118 21.41 32.48 -10.88
CA ALA A 118 20.63 31.34 -11.34
C ALA A 118 20.73 30.10 -10.42
N GLU A 119 21.86 29.94 -9.71
CA GLU A 119 22.10 28.89 -8.72
C GLU A 119 21.06 28.87 -7.58
N TYR A 120 20.45 30.02 -7.28
CA TYR A 120 19.48 30.13 -6.19
C TYR A 120 18.06 29.63 -6.55
N TYR A 121 17.81 29.27 -7.80
CA TYR A 121 16.49 28.89 -8.31
C TYR A 121 16.24 27.38 -8.36
N ASP A 122 17.19 26.55 -7.92
CA ASP A 122 17.08 25.09 -7.89
C ASP A 122 16.87 24.43 -9.26
N LEU A 123 17.77 24.73 -10.20
CA LEU A 123 17.71 24.20 -11.57
C LEU A 123 17.78 22.67 -11.64
N GLU A 124 18.47 22.02 -10.70
CA GLU A 124 18.58 20.56 -10.62
C GLU A 124 17.22 19.87 -10.41
N GLY A 125 16.30 20.53 -9.68
CA GLY A 125 14.95 20.03 -9.43
C GLY A 125 13.94 20.27 -10.57
N MET A 126 14.35 20.96 -11.64
CA MET A 126 13.47 21.29 -12.77
C MET A 126 13.56 20.26 -13.91
N SER A 127 12.42 20.01 -14.56
CA SER A 127 12.40 19.26 -15.83
C SER A 127 13.05 20.06 -16.96
N GLU A 128 13.49 19.37 -18.01
CA GLU A 128 14.17 19.99 -19.16
C GLU A 128 13.36 21.14 -19.79
N ASN A 129 12.06 20.94 -19.99
CA ASN A 129 11.17 21.98 -20.51
C ASN A 129 11.08 23.20 -19.59
N LYS A 130 11.05 22.98 -18.25
CA LYS A 130 11.01 24.09 -17.28
C LYS A 130 12.34 24.85 -17.22
N LYS A 131 13.48 24.18 -17.44
CA LYS A 131 14.78 24.85 -17.53
C LYS A 131 14.83 25.81 -18.72
N GLN A 132 14.33 25.40 -19.88
CA GLN A 132 14.25 26.27 -21.07
C GLN A 132 13.34 27.49 -20.83
N GLU A 133 12.20 27.30 -20.16
CA GLU A 133 11.33 28.39 -19.73
C GLU A 133 12.04 29.34 -18.74
N PHE A 134 12.83 28.79 -17.81
CA PHE A 134 13.62 29.55 -16.85
C PHE A 134 14.69 30.39 -17.54
N GLU A 135 15.49 29.82 -18.43
CA GLU A 135 16.57 30.53 -19.12
C GLU A 135 16.03 31.72 -19.93
N SER A 136 14.92 31.51 -20.63
CA SER A 136 14.23 32.55 -21.39
C SER A 136 13.74 33.67 -20.47
N TRP A 137 13.13 33.32 -19.33
CA TRP A 137 12.65 34.27 -18.34
C TRP A 137 13.79 35.03 -17.64
N TYR A 138 14.87 34.33 -17.29
CA TYR A 138 16.02 34.88 -16.56
C TYR A 138 16.82 35.85 -17.43
N THR A 139 17.08 35.50 -18.70
CA THR A 139 17.75 36.37 -19.67
C THR A 139 16.97 37.66 -19.90
N GLU A 140 15.64 37.56 -20.02
CA GLU A 140 14.76 38.72 -20.15
C GLU A 140 14.74 39.58 -18.88
N GLY A 141 14.71 38.95 -17.70
CA GLY A 141 14.79 39.64 -16.40
C GLY A 141 16.10 40.42 -16.23
N GLN A 142 17.23 39.83 -16.63
CA GLN A 142 18.53 40.51 -16.60
C GLN A 142 18.59 41.69 -17.57
N ARG A 143 17.99 41.58 -18.77
CA ARG A 143 17.92 42.69 -19.74
C ARG A 143 17.10 43.87 -19.25
N LYS A 144 16.02 43.62 -18.50
CA LYS A 144 15.16 44.69 -17.96
C LYS A 144 15.83 45.48 -16.83
N ASN A 145 16.86 44.92 -16.20
CA ASN A 145 17.64 45.53 -15.11
C ASN A 145 16.78 46.19 -14.03
N GLN A 146 15.66 45.54 -13.68
CA GLN A 146 14.77 46.03 -12.63
C GLN A 146 15.25 45.56 -11.25
N PRO A 147 15.12 46.40 -10.21
CA PRO A 147 15.47 46.00 -8.85
C PRO A 147 14.56 44.86 -8.39
N PHE A 148 15.16 43.81 -7.84
CA PHE A 148 14.48 42.66 -7.28
C PHE A 148 14.28 42.86 -5.78
N HIS A 149 13.04 43.12 -5.39
CA HIS A 149 12.65 43.28 -3.99
C HIS A 149 12.25 41.92 -3.39
N LEU A 150 13.16 41.24 -2.69
CA LEU A 150 12.93 39.86 -2.23
C LEU A 150 11.65 39.74 -1.39
N LYS A 151 11.41 40.68 -0.46
CA LYS A 151 10.26 40.67 0.43
C LYS A 151 8.93 40.85 -0.31
N GLU A 152 8.89 41.75 -1.28
CA GLU A 152 7.68 42.00 -2.07
C GLU A 152 7.39 40.83 -3.01
N GLU A 153 8.43 40.28 -3.62
CA GLU A 153 8.34 39.11 -4.50
C GLU A 153 7.88 37.86 -3.74
N LEU A 154 8.39 37.64 -2.53
CA LEU A 154 7.97 36.56 -1.64
C LEU A 154 6.50 36.72 -1.24
N LEU A 155 6.09 37.91 -0.80
CA LEU A 155 4.70 38.19 -0.43
C LEU A 155 3.75 37.99 -1.63
N ALA A 156 4.15 38.46 -2.81
CA ALA A 156 3.38 38.29 -4.04
C ALA A 156 3.30 36.82 -4.46
N TYR A 157 4.39 36.06 -4.34
CA TYR A 157 4.45 34.62 -4.61
C TYR A 157 3.50 33.86 -3.66
N CYS A 158 3.63 34.05 -2.36
CA CYS A 158 2.77 33.40 -1.36
C CYS A 158 1.29 33.75 -1.55
N ARG A 159 0.96 35.01 -1.83
CA ARG A 159 -0.43 35.44 -2.10
C ARG A 159 -0.98 34.79 -3.36
N SER A 160 -0.16 34.65 -4.40
CA SER A 160 -0.55 33.96 -5.63
C SER A 160 -0.85 32.49 -5.36
N ASP A 161 0.04 31.79 -4.66
CA ASP A 161 -0.11 30.37 -4.35
C ASP A 161 -1.36 30.09 -3.50
N VAL A 162 -1.61 30.91 -2.47
CA VAL A 162 -2.82 30.77 -1.62
C VAL A 162 -4.10 31.03 -2.42
N LYS A 163 -4.11 32.05 -3.29
CA LYS A 163 -5.27 32.34 -4.14
C LYS A 163 -5.54 31.22 -5.13
N LEU A 164 -4.46 30.69 -5.73
CA LEU A 164 -4.50 29.59 -6.67
C LEU A 164 -5.05 28.32 -5.99
N LEU A 165 -4.48 27.94 -4.84
CA LEU A 165 -4.94 26.81 -4.03
C LEU A 165 -6.41 26.96 -3.63
N LYS A 166 -6.85 28.16 -3.22
CA LYS A 166 -8.25 28.42 -2.87
C LYS A 166 -9.19 28.23 -4.07
N ALA A 167 -8.84 28.79 -5.23
CA ALA A 167 -9.65 28.67 -6.44
C ALA A 167 -9.80 27.21 -6.88
N GLU A 168 -8.72 26.44 -6.78
CA GLU A 168 -8.65 25.02 -7.11
C GLU A 168 -9.47 24.17 -6.17
N CYS A 169 -9.25 24.34 -4.87
CA CYS A 169 -10.02 23.75 -3.80
C CYS A 169 -11.53 23.91 -4.04
N LEU A 170 -11.97 25.14 -4.35
CA LEU A 170 -13.37 25.42 -4.64
C LEU A 170 -13.85 24.75 -5.93
N LYS A 171 -13.02 24.69 -6.99
CA LYS A 171 -13.38 24.01 -8.23
C LYS A 171 -13.49 22.49 -8.04
N PHE A 172 -12.51 21.89 -7.37
CA PHE A 172 -12.53 20.49 -7.00
C PHE A 172 -13.77 20.14 -6.16
N ILE A 173 -14.12 20.96 -5.17
CA ILE A 173 -15.34 20.75 -4.39
C ILE A 173 -16.57 20.71 -5.29
N ARG A 174 -16.71 21.68 -6.19
CA ARG A 174 -17.87 21.77 -7.09
C ARG A 174 -17.97 20.55 -7.99
N GLU A 175 -16.87 20.18 -8.65
CA GLU A 175 -16.85 19.02 -9.55
C GLU A 175 -17.11 17.72 -8.81
N PHE A 176 -16.49 17.52 -7.65
CA PHE A 176 -16.70 16.31 -6.87
C PHE A 176 -18.12 16.26 -6.28
N HIS A 177 -18.69 17.37 -5.80
CA HIS A 177 -20.08 17.42 -5.32
C HIS A 177 -21.10 17.10 -6.43
N SER A 178 -20.80 17.40 -7.69
CA SER A 178 -21.66 17.00 -8.81
C SER A 178 -21.78 15.49 -8.97
N ILE A 179 -20.79 14.74 -8.48
CA ILE A 179 -20.73 13.27 -8.54
C ILE A 179 -21.18 12.66 -7.19
N ALA A 180 -20.67 13.21 -6.08
CA ALA A 180 -20.80 12.61 -4.76
C ALA A 180 -20.79 13.66 -3.63
N ASN A 181 -21.82 13.65 -2.79
CA ASN A 181 -21.87 14.44 -1.56
C ASN A 181 -21.26 13.68 -0.37
N SER A 182 -19.98 13.29 -0.47
CA SER A 182 -19.29 12.46 0.53
C SER A 182 -18.08 13.12 1.20
N MET A 183 -17.59 14.26 0.69
CA MET A 183 -16.36 14.89 1.18
C MET A 183 -16.46 15.43 2.60
N GLU A 184 -17.63 15.91 3.03
CA GLU A 184 -17.81 16.50 4.37
C GLU A 184 -17.44 15.55 5.52
N LYS A 185 -17.50 14.24 5.27
CA LYS A 185 -17.23 13.18 6.25
C LYS A 185 -15.95 12.40 5.96
N CYS A 186 -15.08 12.90 5.07
CA CYS A 186 -13.88 12.20 4.61
C CYS A 186 -12.65 13.11 4.72
N VAL A 187 -11.51 12.54 5.09
CA VAL A 187 -10.24 13.27 5.20
C VAL A 187 -9.34 13.09 3.98
N THR A 188 -9.64 12.11 3.12
CA THR A 188 -8.91 11.85 1.87
C THR A 188 -9.87 11.57 0.71
N ILE A 189 -9.37 11.76 -0.52
CA ILE A 189 -10.10 11.42 -1.75
C ILE A 189 -10.46 9.93 -1.81
N ALA A 190 -9.56 9.04 -1.37
CA ALA A 190 -9.83 7.60 -1.34
C ALA A 190 -11.01 7.25 -0.43
N GLN A 191 -11.11 7.90 0.75
CA GLN A 191 -12.25 7.73 1.63
C GLN A 191 -13.55 8.25 1.00
N ALA A 192 -13.50 9.41 0.32
CA ALA A 192 -14.67 10.00 -0.33
C ALA A 192 -15.17 9.11 -1.48
N CYS A 193 -14.26 8.56 -2.29
CA CYS A 193 -14.56 7.61 -3.37
C CYS A 193 -15.12 6.29 -2.83
N ASN A 194 -14.50 5.71 -1.79
CA ASN A 194 -14.98 4.48 -1.16
C ASN A 194 -16.38 4.69 -0.54
N ARG A 195 -16.60 5.82 0.12
CA ARG A 195 -17.90 6.18 0.69
C ARG A 195 -18.98 6.35 -0.39
N TYR A 196 -18.64 7.01 -1.50
CA TYR A 196 -19.54 7.10 -2.65
C TYR A 196 -19.87 5.72 -3.20
N TRP A 197 -18.86 4.89 -3.44
CA TRP A 197 -19.03 3.53 -3.95
C TRP A 197 -19.99 2.71 -3.09
N ARG A 198 -19.74 2.67 -1.78
CA ARG A 198 -20.57 1.92 -0.82
C ARG A 198 -22.00 2.45 -0.68
N LYS A 199 -22.22 3.75 -0.88
CA LYS A 199 -23.54 4.39 -0.69
C LYS A 199 -24.38 4.44 -1.97
N CYS A 200 -23.73 4.63 -3.11
CA CYS A 200 -24.40 4.99 -4.36
C CYS A 200 -24.23 3.94 -5.47
N VAL A 201 -23.23 3.05 -5.38
CA VAL A 201 -22.91 2.08 -6.45
C VAL A 201 -23.13 0.65 -6.00
N THR A 202 -22.73 0.30 -4.77
CA THR A 202 -22.93 -1.04 -4.22
C THR A 202 -24.40 -1.27 -3.85
N THR A 203 -24.93 -2.45 -4.17
CA THR A 203 -26.27 -2.83 -3.73
C THR A 203 -26.33 -2.85 -2.20
N PRO A 204 -27.39 -2.30 -1.57
CA PRO A 204 -27.55 -2.36 -0.12
C PRO A 204 -27.37 -3.79 0.39
N GLU A 205 -26.75 -3.93 1.56
CA GLU A 205 -26.59 -5.24 2.21
C GLU A 205 -25.94 -6.28 1.29
N SER A 206 -24.91 -5.88 0.55
CA SER A 206 -24.12 -6.81 -0.27
C SER A 206 -22.64 -6.77 0.08
N ILE A 207 -22.02 -7.93 0.00
CA ILE A 207 -20.57 -8.10 0.10
C ILE A 207 -20.06 -8.70 -1.20
N ALA A 208 -18.97 -8.14 -1.72
CA ALA A 208 -18.26 -8.76 -2.82
C ALA A 208 -17.60 -10.04 -2.30
N ILE A 209 -18.01 -11.19 -2.82
CA ILE A 209 -17.36 -12.47 -2.51
C ILE A 209 -16.25 -12.64 -3.53
N GLU A 210 -15.02 -12.70 -3.05
CA GLU A 210 -13.89 -13.13 -3.88
C GLU A 210 -14.13 -14.59 -4.30
N PRO A 211 -14.19 -14.89 -5.61
CA PRO A 211 -14.37 -16.26 -6.06
C PRO A 211 -13.19 -17.14 -5.64
N VAL A 212 -13.45 -18.44 -5.46
CA VAL A 212 -12.39 -19.42 -5.17
C VAL A 212 -11.39 -19.39 -6.34
N GLY A 213 -10.20 -18.82 -6.12
CA GLY A 213 -9.18 -18.59 -7.15
C GLY A 213 -8.89 -17.13 -7.48
N GLY A 214 -9.55 -16.16 -6.83
CA GLY A 214 -9.33 -14.73 -7.06
C GLY A 214 -10.05 -14.19 -8.30
N TRP A 215 -10.07 -12.86 -8.45
CA TRP A 215 -10.84 -12.16 -9.49
C TRP A 215 -10.33 -12.38 -10.93
N GLU A 216 -9.07 -12.78 -11.09
CA GLU A 216 -8.41 -13.01 -12.39
C GLU A 216 -8.41 -14.49 -12.81
N GLY A 217 -9.12 -15.35 -12.07
CA GLY A 217 -9.04 -16.80 -12.22
C GLY A 217 -7.83 -17.39 -11.53
N ALA A 218 -7.91 -18.68 -11.20
CA ALA A 218 -6.86 -19.38 -10.45
C ALA A 218 -5.56 -19.48 -11.28
N THR A 219 -4.64 -18.54 -11.13
CA THR A 219 -3.22 -18.88 -11.28
C THR A 219 -2.88 -19.84 -10.14
N PRO A 220 -2.31 -21.03 -10.39
CA PRO A 220 -1.86 -21.91 -9.32
C PRO A 220 -0.98 -21.12 -8.35
N ASN A 221 -1.41 -21.03 -7.10
CA ASN A 221 -0.59 -20.42 -6.06
C ASN A 221 0.60 -21.34 -5.81
N HIS A 222 1.76 -20.98 -6.34
CA HIS A 222 3.00 -21.67 -6.01
C HIS A 222 3.49 -21.17 -4.65
N SER A 223 3.86 -22.10 -3.78
CA SER A 223 4.40 -21.77 -2.47
C SER A 223 5.77 -21.11 -2.61
N HIS A 224 5.95 -19.92 -2.02
CA HIS A 224 7.25 -19.26 -1.92
C HIS A 224 8.31 -20.21 -1.32
N VAL A 225 7.91 -20.94 -0.29
CA VAL A 225 8.79 -21.88 0.42
C VAL A 225 9.12 -23.10 -0.44
N ALA A 226 8.20 -23.56 -1.29
CA ALA A 226 8.49 -24.62 -2.25
C ALA A 226 9.55 -24.16 -3.27
N LEU A 227 9.45 -22.92 -3.74
CA LEU A 227 10.40 -22.35 -4.66
C LEU A 227 11.81 -22.17 -4.05
N GLU A 228 11.90 -21.74 -2.79
CA GLU A 228 13.19 -21.72 -2.04
C GLU A 228 13.87 -23.09 -2.10
N TRP A 229 13.11 -24.15 -1.81
CA TRP A 229 13.62 -25.52 -1.81
C TRP A 229 14.03 -26.00 -3.20
N LEU A 230 13.25 -25.70 -4.24
CA LEU A 230 13.58 -26.08 -5.62
C LEU A 230 14.86 -25.38 -6.09
N LEU A 231 15.02 -24.08 -5.86
CA LEU A 231 16.22 -23.33 -6.22
C LEU A 231 17.46 -23.83 -5.46
N TRP A 232 17.30 -24.19 -4.19
CA TRP A 232 18.37 -24.83 -3.43
C TRP A 232 18.74 -26.20 -4.00
N THR A 233 17.74 -26.96 -4.45
CA THR A 233 17.92 -28.27 -5.06
C THR A 233 18.64 -28.16 -6.41
N GLU A 234 18.27 -27.18 -7.25
CA GLU A 234 18.99 -26.84 -8.49
C GLU A 234 20.47 -26.55 -8.23
N ARG A 235 20.76 -25.70 -7.23
CA ARG A 235 22.15 -25.35 -6.84
C ARG A 235 22.95 -26.60 -6.48
N ASN A 236 22.38 -27.51 -5.69
CA ASN A 236 23.08 -28.71 -5.23
C ASN A 236 23.28 -29.75 -6.33
N LEU A 237 22.32 -29.88 -7.25
CA LEU A 237 22.41 -30.80 -8.37
C LEU A 237 23.26 -30.27 -9.52
N GLY A 238 23.45 -28.94 -9.59
CA GLY A 238 24.09 -28.30 -10.73
C GLY A 238 23.26 -28.38 -12.01
N THR A 239 21.95 -28.62 -11.90
CA THR A 239 21.00 -28.71 -13.02
C THR A 239 19.83 -27.78 -12.80
N ARG A 240 19.18 -27.35 -13.89
CA ARG A 240 17.95 -26.55 -13.85
C ARG A 240 16.72 -27.45 -13.90
N LEU A 241 15.77 -27.17 -13.04
CA LEU A 241 14.48 -27.84 -12.93
C LEU A 241 13.40 -27.01 -13.62
N GLU A 242 12.42 -27.68 -14.23
CA GLU A 242 11.18 -27.04 -14.68
C GLU A 242 10.27 -26.80 -13.46
N HIS A 243 9.90 -25.55 -13.20
CA HIS A 243 9.01 -25.16 -12.10
C HIS A 243 8.30 -23.84 -12.40
N ALA A 244 7.40 -23.38 -11.51
CA ALA A 244 6.54 -22.21 -11.72
C ALA A 244 7.23 -20.91 -12.22
N ARG A 245 8.54 -20.74 -11.95
CA ARG A 245 9.33 -19.57 -12.38
C ARG A 245 10.40 -19.88 -13.44
N ASN A 246 10.45 -21.11 -13.92
CA ASN A 246 11.39 -21.58 -14.93
C ASN A 246 10.70 -22.58 -15.86
N GLY A 247 10.01 -22.08 -16.89
CA GLY A 247 9.26 -22.91 -17.86
C GLY A 247 7.82 -23.25 -17.45
N GLY A 248 7.42 -22.97 -16.21
CA GLY A 248 6.09 -23.29 -15.67
C GLY A 248 6.06 -24.62 -14.92
N GLU A 249 4.97 -24.90 -14.19
CA GLU A 249 4.80 -26.20 -13.53
C GLU A 249 4.56 -27.30 -14.57
N TYR A 250 5.38 -28.35 -14.51
CA TYR A 250 5.26 -29.49 -15.42
C TYR A 250 3.96 -30.26 -15.14
N SER A 251 3.27 -30.62 -16.21
CA SER A 251 1.98 -31.32 -16.16
C SER A 251 2.11 -32.69 -16.80
N ILE A 252 1.85 -33.75 -16.04
CA ILE A 252 1.91 -35.14 -16.50
C ILE A 252 0.49 -35.61 -16.84
N PRO A 253 0.13 -35.71 -18.13
CA PRO A 253 -1.16 -36.27 -18.53
C PRO A 253 -1.18 -37.79 -18.35
N HIS A 254 -2.23 -38.31 -17.72
CA HIS A 254 -2.47 -39.74 -17.59
C HIS A 254 -3.98 -40.04 -17.63
N GLY A 255 -4.44 -40.52 -18.79
CA GLY A 255 -5.86 -40.73 -19.06
C GLY A 255 -6.62 -39.40 -18.99
N CYS A 256 -7.71 -39.36 -18.23
CA CYS A 256 -8.51 -38.14 -18.01
C CYS A 256 -7.96 -37.24 -16.89
N THR A 257 -6.84 -37.61 -16.26
CA THR A 257 -6.24 -36.88 -15.14
C THR A 257 -4.94 -36.21 -15.56
N VAL A 258 -4.72 -34.98 -15.12
CA VAL A 258 -3.44 -34.27 -15.29
C VAL A 258 -2.83 -34.05 -13.91
N TYR A 259 -1.65 -34.61 -13.67
CA TYR A 259 -0.90 -34.41 -12.44
C TYR A 259 0.05 -33.22 -12.61
N ARG A 260 -0.21 -32.13 -11.90
CA ARG A 260 0.73 -31.00 -11.78
C ARG A 260 1.74 -31.27 -10.67
N VAL A 261 3.00 -30.96 -10.93
CA VAL A 261 4.11 -31.19 -10.00
C VAL A 261 4.88 -29.88 -9.75
N ASP A 262 5.48 -29.72 -8.57
CA ASP A 262 6.15 -28.47 -8.19
C ASP A 262 7.47 -28.25 -8.96
N GLY A 263 8.23 -29.33 -9.18
CA GLY A 263 9.47 -29.32 -9.94
C GLY A 263 9.68 -30.59 -10.77
N TYR A 264 10.29 -30.48 -11.94
CA TYR A 264 10.58 -31.61 -12.82
C TYR A 264 11.98 -31.53 -13.44
N ASP A 265 12.70 -32.65 -13.40
CA ASP A 265 13.92 -32.87 -14.16
C ASP A 265 13.66 -33.89 -15.27
N ALA A 266 13.65 -33.42 -16.52
CA ALA A 266 13.46 -34.27 -17.69
C ALA A 266 14.60 -35.27 -17.89
N SER A 267 15.84 -34.93 -17.50
CA SER A 267 17.02 -35.76 -17.76
C SER A 267 17.02 -37.05 -16.94
N SER A 268 16.69 -36.94 -15.65
CA SER A 268 16.58 -38.08 -14.73
C SER A 268 15.16 -38.61 -14.59
N ARG A 269 14.18 -37.96 -15.23
CA ARG A 269 12.75 -38.22 -15.09
C ARG A 269 12.32 -38.18 -13.61
N THR A 270 12.85 -37.19 -12.88
CA THR A 270 12.61 -36.99 -11.46
C THR A 270 11.61 -35.87 -11.22
N VAL A 271 10.63 -36.13 -10.37
CA VAL A 271 9.63 -35.19 -9.89
C VAL A 271 9.99 -34.76 -8.46
N TYR A 272 9.94 -33.46 -8.22
CA TYR A 272 10.15 -32.84 -6.92
C TYR A 272 8.82 -32.29 -6.41
N GLU A 273 8.36 -32.79 -5.27
CA GLU A 273 7.08 -32.42 -4.65
C GLU A 273 7.32 -31.80 -3.26
N PHE A 274 6.83 -30.58 -3.07
CA PHE A 274 6.91 -29.87 -1.81
C PHE A 274 5.58 -29.92 -1.06
N HIS A 275 5.59 -30.60 0.08
CA HIS A 275 4.40 -30.82 0.89
C HIS A 275 4.28 -29.75 1.98
N GLY A 276 3.51 -28.69 1.70
CA GLY A 276 3.02 -27.77 2.72
C GLY A 276 2.26 -28.52 3.81
N CYS A 277 2.68 -28.43 5.07
CA CYS A 277 2.27 -29.39 6.11
C CYS A 277 0.75 -29.43 6.35
N LEU A 278 0.08 -28.27 6.32
CA LEU A 278 -1.36 -28.17 6.54
C LEU A 278 -2.15 -28.68 5.33
N PHE A 279 -1.71 -28.30 4.13
CA PHE A 279 -2.36 -28.64 2.86
C PHE A 279 -2.26 -30.13 2.52
N HIS A 280 -1.13 -30.76 2.88
CA HIS A 280 -0.82 -32.16 2.53
C HIS A 280 -0.94 -33.12 3.73
N GLY A 281 -1.36 -32.62 4.89
CA GLY A 281 -1.70 -33.41 6.07
C GLY A 281 -0.52 -34.11 6.76
N CYS A 282 0.55 -33.35 7.03
CA CYS A 282 1.77 -33.84 7.70
C CYS A 282 1.44 -34.58 9.02
N LEU A 283 2.08 -35.73 9.24
CA LEU A 283 1.86 -36.55 10.43
C LEU A 283 2.49 -35.94 11.69
N GLU A 284 3.64 -35.28 11.56
CA GLU A 284 4.33 -34.65 12.69
C GLU A 284 3.63 -33.37 13.16
N CYS A 285 3.24 -32.50 12.21
CA CYS A 285 2.70 -31.18 12.55
C CYS A 285 1.21 -31.21 12.91
N TYR A 286 0.46 -32.19 12.41
CA TYR A 286 -0.99 -32.26 12.55
C TYR A 286 -1.43 -33.65 13.03
N PRO A 287 -1.20 -33.98 14.32
CA PRO A 287 -1.54 -35.27 14.89
C PRO A 287 -3.06 -35.50 14.99
N GLN A 288 -3.85 -34.43 15.16
CA GLN A 288 -5.31 -34.53 15.14
C GLN A 288 -5.82 -34.70 13.71
N ARG A 289 -6.07 -35.94 13.30
CA ARG A 289 -6.35 -36.31 11.90
C ARG A 289 -7.75 -35.94 11.40
N SER A 290 -8.71 -35.80 12.32
CA SER A 290 -10.10 -35.46 12.03
C SER A 290 -10.37 -33.96 11.88
N GLN A 291 -9.40 -33.09 12.21
CA GLN A 291 -9.58 -31.66 12.06
C GLN A 291 -9.70 -31.28 10.58
N ILE A 292 -10.44 -30.20 10.30
CA ILE A 292 -10.64 -29.66 8.95
C ILE A 292 -9.83 -28.36 8.87
N PRO A 293 -8.71 -28.34 8.11
CA PRO A 293 -7.97 -27.11 7.84
C PRO A 293 -8.86 -26.07 7.14
N PHE A 294 -8.69 -24.79 7.48
CA PHE A 294 -9.41 -23.72 6.79
C PHE A 294 -9.13 -23.67 5.27
N VAL A 295 -8.02 -24.27 4.84
CA VAL A 295 -7.53 -24.28 3.45
C VAL A 295 -7.96 -25.51 2.64
N SER A 296 -8.59 -26.51 3.26
CA SER A 296 -8.77 -27.84 2.64
C SER A 296 -10.12 -28.04 1.94
N SER A 297 -10.87 -26.97 1.69
CA SER A 297 -12.23 -27.04 1.09
C SER A 297 -13.14 -28.06 1.79
N GLY A 298 -13.04 -28.17 3.12
CA GLY A 298 -13.84 -29.09 3.93
C GLY A 298 -13.24 -30.49 4.14
N LEU A 299 -12.08 -30.80 3.55
CA LEU A 299 -11.40 -32.09 3.76
C LEU A 299 -10.72 -32.17 5.12
N THR A 300 -10.73 -33.35 5.75
CA THR A 300 -9.94 -33.58 6.96
C THR A 300 -8.44 -33.64 6.64
N VAL A 301 -7.58 -33.37 7.62
CA VAL A 301 -6.13 -33.56 7.50
C VAL A 301 -5.79 -34.98 7.02
N GLU A 302 -6.53 -35.99 7.47
CA GLU A 302 -6.37 -37.37 7.01
C GLU A 302 -6.68 -37.55 5.53
N ALA A 303 -7.75 -36.94 5.05
CA ALA A 303 -8.12 -36.98 3.64
C ALA A 303 -7.05 -36.30 2.77
N CYS A 304 -6.54 -35.14 3.18
CA CYS A 304 -5.43 -34.45 2.50
C CYS A 304 -4.19 -35.34 2.41
N ARG A 305 -3.84 -36.03 3.50
CA ARG A 305 -2.68 -36.95 3.53
C ARG A 305 -2.88 -38.13 2.59
N ARG A 306 -4.08 -38.73 2.59
CA ARG A 306 -4.41 -39.83 1.68
C ARG A 306 -4.29 -39.41 0.22
N GLN A 307 -4.81 -38.24 -0.15
CA GLN A 307 -4.67 -37.69 -1.51
C GLN A 307 -3.19 -37.48 -1.89
N THR A 308 -2.40 -36.90 -0.99
CA THR A 308 -0.96 -36.70 -1.18
C THR A 308 -0.25 -38.03 -1.45
N THR A 309 -0.47 -39.03 -0.60
CA THR A 309 0.13 -40.36 -0.77
C THR A 309 -0.32 -41.05 -2.05
N GLN A 310 -1.61 -40.92 -2.42
CA GLN A 310 -2.14 -41.47 -3.68
C GLN A 310 -1.50 -40.82 -4.90
N LYS A 311 -1.32 -39.49 -4.90
CA LYS A 311 -0.62 -38.76 -5.96
C LYS A 311 0.82 -39.26 -6.10
N THR A 312 1.59 -39.27 -5.01
CA THR A 312 2.98 -39.74 -5.02
C THR A 312 3.09 -41.20 -5.49
N ALA A 313 2.24 -42.09 -4.99
CA ALA A 313 2.24 -43.50 -5.40
C ALA A 313 1.95 -43.66 -6.89
N LYS A 314 1.01 -42.86 -7.42
CA LYS A 314 0.68 -42.88 -8.84
C LYS A 314 1.82 -42.37 -9.70
N LEU A 315 2.47 -41.27 -9.32
CA LEU A 315 3.65 -40.74 -10.03
C LEU A 315 4.77 -41.80 -10.09
N ARG A 316 5.05 -42.48 -8.98
CA ARG A 316 6.01 -43.60 -8.95
C ARG A 316 5.58 -44.75 -9.87
N GLN A 317 4.30 -45.12 -9.88
CA GLN A 317 3.76 -46.15 -10.78
C GLN A 317 3.93 -45.79 -12.27
N LEU A 318 3.89 -44.50 -12.61
CA LEU A 318 4.11 -43.99 -13.97
C LEU A 318 5.60 -43.95 -14.38
N GLY A 319 6.49 -44.48 -13.52
CA GLY A 319 7.92 -44.59 -13.78
C GLY A 319 8.71 -43.31 -13.49
N TYR A 320 8.16 -42.39 -12.68
CA TYR A 320 8.90 -41.21 -12.21
C TYR A 320 9.58 -41.50 -10.88
N THR A 321 10.82 -41.03 -10.73
CA THR A 321 11.44 -40.92 -9.40
C THR A 321 10.79 -39.74 -8.69
N VAL A 322 10.30 -39.91 -7.46
CA VAL A 322 9.63 -38.82 -6.72
C VAL A 322 10.41 -38.48 -5.46
N VAL A 323 10.97 -37.27 -5.42
CA VAL A 323 11.66 -36.66 -4.28
C VAL A 323 10.68 -35.74 -3.56
N GLU A 324 10.49 -35.97 -2.27
CA GLU A 324 9.49 -35.26 -1.46
C GLU A 324 10.19 -34.44 -0.37
N MET A 325 9.73 -33.22 -0.15
CA MET A 325 10.19 -32.37 0.96
C MET A 325 8.99 -31.83 1.73
N TRP A 326 8.96 -32.07 3.04
CA TRP A 326 7.92 -31.48 3.89
C TRP A 326 8.34 -30.10 4.38
N GLN A 327 7.38 -29.18 4.47
CA GLN A 327 7.64 -27.83 4.94
C GLN A 327 8.32 -27.81 6.32
N CYS A 328 7.89 -28.66 7.27
CA CYS A 328 8.53 -28.71 8.58
C CYS A 328 9.97 -29.22 8.56
N GLN A 329 10.29 -30.14 7.64
CA GLN A 329 11.65 -30.64 7.44
C GLN A 329 12.52 -29.52 6.83
N TRP A 330 11.98 -28.80 5.85
CA TRP A 330 12.64 -27.65 5.25
C TRP A 330 12.95 -26.54 6.26
N GLU A 331 11.98 -26.19 7.11
CA GLU A 331 12.19 -25.19 8.17
C GLU A 331 13.23 -25.63 9.20
N LYS A 332 13.30 -26.93 9.54
CA LYS A 332 14.37 -27.49 10.39
C LYS A 332 15.73 -27.35 9.69
N LEU A 333 15.82 -27.67 8.40
CA LEU A 333 17.05 -27.56 7.61
C LEU A 333 17.56 -26.11 7.50
N LYS A 334 16.67 -25.13 7.26
CA LYS A 334 17.03 -23.69 7.24
C LYS A 334 17.62 -23.20 8.56
N LYS A 335 17.17 -23.78 9.68
CA LYS A 335 17.70 -23.46 11.01
C LYS A 335 19.06 -24.10 11.24
N SER A 336 19.28 -25.33 10.81
CA SER A 336 20.52 -26.06 11.06
C SER A 336 21.66 -25.75 10.09
N ASN A 337 21.36 -25.29 8.87
CA ASN A 337 22.36 -25.05 7.83
C ASN A 337 22.56 -23.54 7.54
N PRO A 338 23.71 -22.94 7.91
CA PRO A 338 24.01 -21.54 7.64
C PRO A 338 24.07 -21.18 6.14
N ASP A 339 24.72 -22.00 5.29
CA ASP A 339 24.83 -21.74 3.84
C ASP A 339 23.46 -21.72 3.17
N LEU A 340 22.56 -22.61 3.58
CA LEU A 340 21.17 -22.58 3.11
C LEU A 340 20.46 -21.28 3.51
N ARG A 341 20.69 -20.79 4.73
CA ARG A 341 20.06 -19.57 5.21
C ARG A 341 20.53 -18.36 4.43
N ASP A 342 21.84 -18.26 4.20
CA ASP A 342 22.45 -17.17 3.43
C ASP A 342 21.99 -17.22 1.97
N PHE A 343 21.89 -18.42 1.39
CA PHE A 343 21.32 -18.62 0.07
C PHE A 343 19.88 -18.11 -0.02
N VAL A 344 19.00 -18.53 0.89
CA VAL A 344 17.59 -18.09 0.88
C VAL A 344 17.47 -16.58 1.05
N GLN A 345 18.31 -15.96 1.89
CA GLN A 345 18.34 -14.50 2.04
C GLN A 345 18.83 -13.77 0.78
N SER A 346 19.69 -14.41 -0.03
CA SER A 346 20.16 -13.86 -1.30
C SER A 346 19.10 -13.90 -2.41
N LEU A 347 18.05 -14.71 -2.26
CA LEU A 347 17.00 -14.86 -3.27
C LEU A 347 16.07 -13.64 -3.29
N SER A 348 16.02 -12.94 -4.42
CA SER A 348 15.08 -11.84 -4.69
C SER A 348 13.73 -12.35 -5.21
N LEU A 349 13.04 -13.17 -4.42
CA LEU A 349 11.72 -13.67 -4.78
C LEU A 349 10.64 -12.64 -4.44
N THR A 350 10.07 -11.98 -5.46
CA THR A 350 8.91 -11.11 -5.28
C THR A 350 7.65 -11.95 -5.02
N THR A 351 6.98 -11.76 -3.89
CA THR A 351 5.65 -12.35 -3.62
C THR A 351 4.56 -11.54 -4.34
N PRO A 352 3.40 -12.15 -4.64
CA PRO A 352 2.25 -11.37 -5.11
C PRO A 352 1.95 -10.23 -4.14
N ILE A 353 1.67 -9.04 -4.67
CA ILE A 353 1.31 -7.87 -3.86
C ILE A 353 0.12 -8.25 -3.01
N HIS A 354 0.26 -8.22 -1.68
CA HIS A 354 -0.85 -8.46 -0.79
C HIS A 354 -1.73 -7.20 -0.77
N PRO A 355 -2.95 -7.19 -1.35
CA PRO A 355 -3.71 -5.95 -1.53
C PRO A 355 -4.03 -5.24 -0.21
N ARG A 356 -4.03 -5.97 0.92
CA ARG A 356 -4.20 -5.39 2.26
C ARG A 356 -3.03 -4.51 2.68
N GLU A 357 -1.82 -4.79 2.22
CA GLU A 357 -0.64 -3.96 2.47
C GLU A 357 -0.66 -2.68 1.64
N ALA A 358 -1.35 -2.67 0.49
CA ALA A 358 -1.53 -1.46 -0.32
C ALA A 358 -2.37 -0.38 0.40
N PHE A 359 -3.18 -0.74 1.41
CA PHE A 359 -3.91 0.23 2.24
C PHE A 359 -3.05 0.88 3.33
N LEU A 360 -1.81 0.42 3.54
CA LEU A 360 -0.88 0.98 4.52
C LEU A 360 -0.03 2.13 3.95
N GLY A 361 -0.27 2.54 2.69
CA GLY A 361 0.48 3.57 1.97
C GLY A 361 -0.23 4.92 1.81
N GLY A 362 -1.16 5.28 2.70
CA GLY A 362 -1.71 6.64 2.71
C GLY A 362 -0.67 7.65 3.21
N ARG A 363 -0.65 8.88 2.68
CA ARG A 363 0.08 10.00 3.30
C ARG A 363 -0.33 10.05 4.78
N SER A 364 0.59 9.76 5.68
CA SER A 364 0.43 9.93 7.12
C SER A 364 0.25 11.42 7.41
N GLY A 365 -1.00 11.87 7.46
CA GLY A 365 -1.33 13.19 7.99
C GLY A 365 -0.91 13.25 9.46
N ALA A 366 -0.32 14.36 9.88
CA ALA A 366 0.03 14.59 11.28
C ALA A 366 -1.21 14.41 12.15
N THR A 367 -1.18 13.43 13.06
CA THR A 367 -2.28 13.06 13.96
C THR A 367 -2.50 14.05 15.11
N THR A 368 -1.65 15.07 15.23
CA THR A 368 -1.74 16.10 16.27
C THR A 368 -1.59 17.49 15.65
N LEU A 369 -2.70 18.23 15.55
CA LEU A 369 -2.75 19.60 15.01
C LEU A 369 -2.45 20.68 16.07
N TYR A 370 -2.39 20.29 17.35
CA TYR A 370 -2.06 21.15 18.47
C TYR A 370 -1.43 20.32 19.59
N HIS A 371 -0.20 20.65 19.98
CA HIS A 371 0.48 20.09 21.15
C HIS A 371 0.84 21.24 22.09
N ARG A 372 0.28 21.23 23.29
CA ARG A 372 0.66 22.19 24.33
C ARG A 372 1.91 21.65 24.99
N ILE A 373 3.01 22.37 24.84
CA ILE A 373 4.31 22.06 25.45
C ILE A 373 4.10 21.74 26.93
N ASP A 374 4.68 20.65 27.39
CA ASP A 374 4.77 20.33 28.80
C ASP A 374 6.17 20.72 29.35
N PRO A 375 6.30 21.85 30.07
CA PRO A 375 7.58 22.29 30.61
C PRO A 375 8.13 21.33 31.68
N THR A 376 7.26 20.53 32.32
CA THR A 376 7.67 19.56 33.35
C THR A 376 8.36 18.33 32.75
N GLN A 377 8.19 18.11 31.45
CA GLN A 377 8.80 17.04 30.67
C GLN A 377 10.06 17.51 29.92
N GLY A 378 10.45 18.78 30.07
CA GLY A 378 11.60 19.36 29.37
C GLY A 378 11.36 19.59 27.87
N GLU A 379 10.10 19.63 27.42
CA GLU A 379 9.77 19.92 26.03
C GLU A 379 9.99 21.40 25.72
N GLN A 380 10.56 21.71 24.55
CA GLN A 380 10.81 23.07 24.08
C GLN A 380 10.46 23.18 22.59
N ILE A 381 9.95 24.34 22.16
CA ILE A 381 9.86 24.67 20.73
C ILE A 381 11.31 24.87 20.26
N ARG A 382 11.73 24.10 19.25
CA ARG A 382 13.00 24.33 18.56
C ARG A 382 12.82 25.24 17.36
#